data_AF-A0A9E0ZJU2-F1
#
_entry.id   AF-A0A9E0ZJU2-F1
#
_cell.length_a   1.000
_cell.length_b   1.000
_cell.length_c   1.000
_cell.angle_alpha   90.00
_cell.angle_beta   90.00
_cell.angle_gamma   90.00
#
_symmetry.space_group_name_H-M   'P 1'
#
loop_
_entity.id
_entity.type
_entity.pdbx_description
1 polymer ?
#
loop_
_entity_poly.entity_id
_entity_poly.type
_entity_poly.pdbx_seq_one_letter_code
_entity_poly.pdbx_strand_id
1 'polypeptide(L)' 'MTRWRKEVIKKIEDLEIQQKAEYEMSCGFFASEIAETFKKNRDKLEGELARTYGKTRIEYEEMMYAIQPTLCEAGVIPFC' A
#
# COMPACT_ATOMS: atom_id res chain seq x y z
N MET A 1 -21.58 39.32 -8.75
CA MET A 1 -21.62 37.84 -8.89
C MET A 1 -22.96 37.34 -8.34
N THR A 2 -23.74 36.58 -9.12
CA THR A 2 -25.09 36.14 -8.71
C THR A 2 -25.04 35.04 -7.66
N ARG A 3 -26.08 34.92 -6.81
CA ARG A 3 -26.19 33.87 -5.77
C ARG A 3 -25.98 32.47 -6.34
N TRP A 4 -26.59 32.18 -7.47
CA TRP A 4 -26.44 30.92 -8.19
C TRP A 4 -24.98 30.63 -8.58
N ARG A 5 -24.23 31.62 -9.06
CA ARG A 5 -22.81 31.45 -9.39
C ARG A 5 -21.98 31.10 -8.16
N LYS A 6 -22.27 31.68 -7.00
CA LYS A 6 -21.58 31.33 -5.74
C LYS A 6 -21.87 29.88 -5.30
N GLU A 7 -23.12 29.45 -5.44
CA GLU A 7 -23.54 28.08 -5.10
C GLU A 7 -22.91 27.05 -6.04
N VAL A 8 -22.76 27.38 -7.34
CA VAL A 8 -22.07 26.54 -8.31
C VAL A 8 -20.56 26.46 -8.02
N ILE A 9 -19.90 27.58 -7.75
CA ILE A 9 -18.48 27.62 -7.41
C ILE A 9 -18.19 26.77 -6.16
N LYS A 10 -19.00 26.91 -5.11
CA LYS A 10 -18.84 26.11 -3.89
C LYS A 10 -18.94 24.61 -4.16
N LYS A 11 -19.88 24.18 -5.01
CA LYS A 11 -19.99 22.76 -5.39
C LYS A 11 -18.78 22.26 -6.17
N ILE A 12 -18.18 23.10 -7.01
CA ILE A 12 -16.96 22.75 -7.73
C ILE A 12 -15.80 22.57 -6.74
N GLU A 13 -15.64 23.50 -5.79
CA GLU A 13 -14.62 23.42 -4.74
C GLU A 13 -14.78 22.16 -3.87
N ASP A 14 -16.02 21.84 -3.46
CA ASP A 14 -16.31 20.64 -2.67
C ASP A 14 -15.95 19.34 -3.43
N LEU A 15 -16.23 19.29 -4.75
CA LEU A 15 -15.92 18.15 -5.62
C LEU A 15 -14.40 18.03 -5.87
N GLU A 16 -13.68 19.14 -6.02
CA GLU A 16 -12.22 19.14 -6.16
C GLU A 16 -11.53 18.63 -4.89
N ILE A 17 -12.04 18.99 -3.70
CA ILE A 17 -11.55 18.46 -2.42
C ILE A 17 -11.80 16.94 -2.33
N GLN A 18 -12.97 16.46 -2.78
CA GLN A 18 -13.27 15.03 -2.82
C GLN A 18 -12.35 14.28 -3.79
N GLN A 19 -12.17 14.80 -5.01
CA GLN A 19 -11.27 14.22 -6.01
C GLN A 19 -9.83 14.17 -5.51
N LYS A 20 -9.36 15.23 -4.83
CA LYS A 20 -8.03 15.29 -4.24
C LYS A 20 -7.88 14.31 -3.09
N ALA A 21 -8.91 14.18 -2.23
CA ALA A 21 -8.94 13.19 -1.18
C ALA A 21 -8.90 11.77 -1.77
N GLU A 22 -9.67 11.45 -2.82
CA GLU A 22 -9.62 10.15 -3.49
C GLU A 22 -8.24 9.86 -4.08
N TYR A 23 -7.64 10.85 -4.76
CA TYR A 23 -6.30 10.75 -5.33
C TYR A 23 -5.22 10.54 -4.25
N GLU A 24 -5.29 11.28 -3.13
CA GLU A 24 -4.40 11.13 -1.99
C GLU A 24 -4.66 9.84 -1.19
N MET A 25 -5.90 9.36 -1.15
CA MET A 25 -6.30 8.10 -0.53
C MET A 25 -6.06 6.87 -1.41
N SER A 26 -5.69 7.00 -2.69
CA SER A 26 -5.32 5.85 -3.54
C SER A 26 -4.07 5.08 -3.07
N CYS A 27 -3.42 5.51 -1.98
CA CYS A 27 -2.39 4.74 -1.27
C CYS A 27 -2.89 4.05 0.03
N GLY A 28 -4.19 4.10 0.36
CA GLY A 28 -4.69 3.61 1.65
C GLY A 28 -6.18 3.26 1.74
N PHE A 29 -7.01 3.56 0.74
CA PHE A 29 -8.44 3.22 0.78
C PHE A 29 -8.64 1.70 0.71
N PHE A 30 -9.32 1.13 1.70
CA PHE A 30 -9.46 -0.32 1.94
C PHE A 30 -8.15 -1.09 2.13
N ALA A 31 -7.00 -0.45 2.37
CA ALA A 31 -5.74 -1.18 2.50
C ALA A 31 -5.77 -2.19 3.65
N SER A 32 -6.43 -1.84 4.76
CA SER A 32 -6.65 -2.72 5.90
C SER A 32 -7.60 -3.87 5.55
N GLU A 33 -8.73 -3.58 4.91
CA GLU A 33 -9.74 -4.55 4.50
C GLU A 33 -9.21 -5.51 3.44
N ILE A 34 -8.40 -5.02 2.49
CA ILE A 34 -7.68 -5.81 1.49
C ILE A 34 -6.61 -6.66 2.19
N ALA A 35 -5.79 -6.07 3.06
CA ALA A 35 -4.78 -6.81 3.81
C ALA A 35 -5.40 -7.95 4.63
N GLU A 36 -6.52 -7.69 5.30
CA GLU A 36 -7.29 -8.67 6.07
C GLU A 36 -7.91 -9.74 5.17
N THR A 37 -8.59 -9.34 4.08
CA THR A 37 -9.22 -10.25 3.12
C THR A 37 -8.21 -11.25 2.54
N PHE A 38 -6.98 -10.80 2.25
CA PHE A 38 -5.94 -11.64 1.64
C PHE A 38 -4.95 -12.23 2.64
N LYS A 39 -5.06 -11.93 3.94
CA LYS A 39 -4.09 -12.34 4.98
C LYS A 39 -3.81 -13.84 4.94
N LYS A 40 -4.85 -14.67 4.93
CA LYS A 40 -4.70 -16.14 4.92
C LYS A 40 -3.92 -16.65 3.72
N ASN A 41 -4.18 -16.10 2.52
CA ASN A 41 -3.49 -16.49 1.31
C ASN A 41 -2.03 -16.04 1.34
N ARG A 42 -1.78 -14.83 1.86
CA ARG A 42 -0.43 -14.30 2.06
C ARG A 42 0.37 -15.14 3.04
N ASP A 43 -0.17 -15.41 4.23
CA ASP A 43 0.45 -16.24 5.26
C ASP A 43 0.79 -17.65 4.73
N LYS A 44 -0.10 -18.23 3.91
CA LYS A 44 0.13 -19.54 3.27
C LYS A 44 1.31 -19.48 2.29
N LEU A 45 1.33 -18.49 1.40
CA LEU A 45 2.39 -18.34 0.40
C LEU A 45 3.75 -18.05 1.05
N GLU A 46 3.78 -17.14 2.03
CA GLU A 46 4.98 -16.84 2.81
C GLU A 46 5.48 -18.07 3.56
N GLY A 47 4.58 -18.89 4.12
CA GLY A 47 4.94 -20.14 4.77
C GLY A 47 5.44 -21.23 3.81
N GLU A 48 4.91 -21.31 2.59
CA GLU A 48 5.46 -22.19 1.54
C GLU A 48 6.85 -21.72 1.10
N LEU A 49 7.03 -20.42 0.93
CA LEU A 49 8.31 -19.82 0.55
C LEU A 49 9.36 -20.00 1.66
N ALA A 50 9.03 -19.74 2.92
CA ALA A 50 9.95 -19.97 4.04
C ALA A 50 10.40 -21.44 4.09
N ARG A 51 9.48 -22.39 3.81
CA ARG A 51 9.79 -23.82 3.76
C ARG A 51 10.77 -24.19 2.64
N THR A 52 10.77 -23.51 1.49
CA THR A 52 11.78 -23.78 0.44
C THR A 52 13.20 -23.46 0.90
N TYR A 53 13.36 -22.57 1.88
CA TYR A 53 14.65 -22.23 2.49
C TYR A 53 14.93 -22.99 3.79
N GLY A 54 14.07 -23.94 4.17
CA GLY A 54 14.19 -24.68 5.44
C GLY A 54 13.99 -23.79 6.67
N LYS A 55 13.24 -22.69 6.54
CA LYS A 55 13.03 -21.68 7.58
C LYS A 55 11.57 -21.63 8.02
N THR A 56 11.37 -21.15 9.24
CA THR A 56 10.06 -20.63 9.67
C THR A 56 9.78 -19.30 8.97
N ARG A 57 8.52 -18.86 8.97
CA ARG A 57 8.13 -17.58 8.36
C ARG A 57 8.91 -16.40 8.95
N ILE A 58 9.09 -16.37 10.27
CA ILE A 58 9.77 -15.30 10.98
C ILE A 58 11.25 -15.24 10.54
N GLU A 59 11.93 -16.38 10.54
CA GLU A 59 13.33 -16.46 10.11
C GLU A 59 13.52 -16.09 8.63
N TYR A 60 12.54 -16.39 7.79
CA TYR A 60 12.55 -15.98 6.39
C TYR A 60 12.37 -14.46 6.26
N GLU A 61 11.44 -13.88 7.02
CA GLU A 61 11.21 -12.44 7.05
C GLU A 61 12.46 -11.68 7.54
N GLU A 62 13.07 -12.13 8.63
CA GLU A 62 14.34 -11.58 9.14
C GLU A 62 15.47 -11.66 8.11
N MET A 63 15.58 -12.80 7.40
CA MET A 63 16.55 -12.96 6.32
C MET A 63 16.30 -11.95 5.18
N MET A 64 15.05 -11.74 4.79
CA MET A 64 14.68 -10.78 3.75
C MET A 64 15.02 -9.34 4.15
N TYR A 65 14.73 -8.95 5.40
CA TYR A 65 15.13 -7.64 5.93
C TYR A 65 16.65 -7.49 5.97
N ALA A 66 17.39 -8.54 6.33
CA ALA A 66 18.86 -8.48 6.38
C ALA A 66 19.50 -8.31 4.99
N ILE A 67 18.90 -8.87 3.93
CA ILE A 67 19.43 -8.73 2.56
C ILE A 67 18.91 -7.49 1.83
N GLN A 68 17.86 -6.84 2.34
CA GLN A 68 17.24 -5.67 1.69
C GLN A 68 18.24 -4.54 1.41
N PRO A 69 19.16 -4.16 2.31
CA PRO A 69 20.16 -3.13 2.03
C PRO A 69 21.04 -3.51 0.83
N THR A 70 21.52 -4.75 0.80
CA THR A 70 22.35 -5.28 -0.30
C THR A 70 21.61 -5.26 -1.63
N LEU A 71 20.32 -5.59 -1.65
CA LEU A 71 19.50 -5.54 -2.86
C LEU A 71 19.24 -4.11 -3.32
N CYS A 72 19.10 -3.17 -2.38
CA CYS A 72 18.95 -1.75 -2.71
C CYS A 72 20.26 -1.18 -3.29
N GLU A 73 21.40 -1.47 -2.67
CA GLU A 73 22.74 -1.09 -3.17
C GLU A 73 23.04 -1.67 -4.55
N ALA A 74 22.60 -2.90 -4.80
CA ALA A 74 22.71 -3.55 -6.11
C ALA A 74 21.70 -3.02 -7.16
N GLY A 75 20.82 -2.09 -6.79
CA GLY A 75 19.79 -1.52 -7.67
C GLY A 75 18.70 -2.51 -8.10
N VAL A 76 18.56 -3.64 -7.38
CA VAL A 76 17.56 -4.68 -7.68
C VAL A 76 16.17 -4.25 -7.22
N ILE A 77 16.10 -3.48 -6.13
CA ILE A 77 14.85 -2.92 -5.61
C ILE A 77 14.99 -1.39 -5.41
N PRO A 78 13.94 -0.61 -5.70
CA PRO A 78 14.01 0.85 -5.67
C PRO A 78 13.78 1.47 -4.29
N PHE A 79 13.44 0.66 -3.28
CA PHE A 79 13.04 1.14 -1.95
C PHE A 79 14.02 0.65 -0.89
N CYS A 80 14.82 1.61 -0.43
CA CYS A 80 15.40 1.69 0.90
C CYS A 80 14.73 2.87 1.63
#